data_AF-A0A3E1DAY1-F1
#
_entry.id   AF-A0A3E1DAY1-F1
#
_cell.length_a   1.000
_cell.length_b   1.000
_cell.length_c   1.000
_cell.angle_alpha   90.00
_cell.angle_beta   90.00
_cell.angle_gamma   90.00
#
_symmetry.space_group_name_H-M   'P 1'
#
loop_
_entity.id
_entity.type
_entity.pdbx_description
1 polymer ?
#
loop_
_entity_poly.entity_id
_entity_poly.type
_entity_poly.pdbx_seq_one_letter_code
_entity_poly.pdbx_strand_id
1 'polypeptide(L)'
;MNIYYKLLVLAVSVTGVLSFTGCNKTQEDANKSATGTTVGTEIDDSIITTKVKSKLLADQDIKGFDLKVETHKGDVLLSGFVDNQAQIDHAIMVTRSVEGVKNVDNKVSLKSNAATTIGVKVDDSIVTSKVKSSLLADPDIKSLDIAVVTNNGEVQLSGFVNNQTQIDHAMDVARRTEGVHNVINELRVKK
;
A
#
# COMPACT_ATOMS: atom_id res chain seq x y z
N MET A 1 -9.08 16.93 -49.91
CA MET A 1 -8.64 16.74 -51.32
C MET A 1 -7.58 15.62 -51.32
N ASN A 2 -7.63 14.70 -52.29
CA ASN A 2 -6.71 13.54 -52.57
C ASN A 2 -7.19 12.12 -52.17
N ILE A 3 -8.39 11.74 -52.57
CA ILE A 3 -8.75 10.97 -53.78
C ILE A 3 -7.77 9.90 -54.41
N TYR A 4 -8.37 8.73 -54.72
CA TYR A 4 -8.05 7.58 -55.61
C TYR A 4 -7.11 6.44 -55.14
N TYR A 5 -7.71 5.27 -54.86
CA TYR A 5 -7.49 4.07 -55.66
C TYR A 5 -8.82 3.32 -55.88
N LYS A 6 -9.35 3.48 -57.10
CA LYS A 6 -10.31 2.57 -57.72
C LYS A 6 -9.56 1.27 -58.03
N LEU A 7 -10.04 0.13 -57.55
CA LEU A 7 -10.00 -1.09 -58.36
C LEU A 7 -11.32 -1.84 -58.18
N LEU A 8 -11.93 -2.10 -59.32
CA LEU A 8 -13.25 -2.64 -59.60
C LEU A 8 -13.00 -3.97 -60.31
N VAL A 9 -13.59 -5.06 -59.83
CA VAL A 9 -13.99 -6.31 -60.54
C VAL A 9 -14.85 -7.10 -59.49
N LEU A 10 -16.21 -7.06 -59.45
CA LEU A 10 -17.25 -7.73 -60.29
C LEU A 10 -16.91 -9.21 -60.55
N ALA A 11 -17.68 -10.27 -60.25
CA ALA A 11 -19.07 -10.55 -59.89
C ALA A 11 -19.08 -12.02 -59.36
N VAL A 12 -20.07 -12.55 -58.65
CA VAL A 12 -21.25 -13.31 -59.16
C VAL A 12 -21.76 -14.07 -57.91
N SER A 13 -22.82 -13.68 -57.19
CA SER A 13 -24.27 -13.83 -57.42
C SER A 13 -24.91 -15.01 -56.64
N VAL A 14 -25.99 -14.70 -55.89
CA VAL A 14 -27.26 -15.47 -55.83
C VAL A 14 -27.18 -16.81 -55.05
N THR A 15 -27.92 -17.13 -53.99
CA THR A 15 -29.24 -16.72 -53.44
C THR A 15 -29.41 -17.39 -52.08
N GLY A 16 -30.28 -16.87 -51.19
CA GLY A 16 -31.04 -17.79 -50.33
C GLY A 16 -31.50 -17.33 -48.96
N VAL A 17 -32.71 -16.76 -48.93
CA VAL A 17 -33.78 -16.95 -47.91
C VAL A 17 -33.65 -16.29 -46.54
N LEU A 18 -34.63 -15.40 -46.29
CA LEU A 18 -35.05 -14.82 -45.03
C LEU A 18 -35.68 -15.88 -44.12
N SER A 19 -35.29 -15.91 -42.85
CA SER A 19 -36.15 -16.38 -41.75
C SER A 19 -35.96 -15.47 -40.53
N PHE A 20 -37.05 -14.81 -40.16
CA PHE A 20 -37.26 -14.16 -38.89
C PHE A 20 -37.19 -15.20 -37.75
N THR A 21 -36.30 -14.98 -36.79
CA THR A 21 -36.55 -15.39 -35.40
C THR A 21 -35.93 -14.35 -34.48
N GLY A 22 -36.75 -13.40 -34.04
CA GLY A 22 -36.43 -12.54 -32.91
C GLY A 22 -36.44 -13.39 -31.64
N CYS A 23 -35.28 -13.52 -30.99
CA CYS A 23 -35.21 -13.89 -29.58
C CYS A 23 -34.74 -12.66 -28.80
N ASN A 24 -35.69 -12.06 -28.13
CA ASN A 24 -35.51 -11.08 -27.07
C ASN A 24 -34.71 -11.77 -25.94
N LYS A 25 -33.47 -11.36 -25.72
CA LYS A 25 -32.70 -11.68 -24.52
C LYS A 25 -32.16 -10.39 -23.95
N THR A 26 -32.87 -9.93 -22.92
CA THR A 26 -32.40 -9.04 -21.86
C THR A 26 -30.91 -9.29 -21.61
N GLN A 27 -30.07 -8.30 -21.91
CA GLN A 27 -28.73 -8.26 -21.34
C GLN A 27 -28.91 -7.82 -19.89
N GLU A 28 -29.05 -8.83 -19.03
CA GLU A 28 -28.74 -8.76 -17.62
C GLU A 28 -27.38 -8.09 -17.43
N ASP A 29 -27.42 -6.97 -16.73
CA ASP A 29 -26.46 -6.51 -15.74
C ASP A 29 -25.18 -7.36 -15.61
N ALA A 30 -24.13 -6.95 -16.32
CA ALA A 30 -22.76 -7.25 -15.90
C ALA A 30 -22.35 -6.25 -14.80
N ASN A 31 -23.16 -6.13 -13.75
CA ASN A 31 -22.66 -5.74 -12.44
C ASN A 31 -21.85 -6.94 -11.95
N LYS A 32 -20.55 -6.94 -12.26
CA LYS A 32 -19.61 -7.99 -11.84
C LYS A 32 -19.58 -8.00 -10.32
N SER A 33 -20.46 -8.83 -9.79
CA SER A 33 -20.59 -9.24 -8.42
C SER A 33 -19.22 -9.45 -7.82
N ALA A 34 -18.91 -8.63 -6.83
CA ALA A 34 -17.82 -8.83 -5.89
C ALA A 34 -18.02 -10.19 -5.23
N THR A 35 -17.41 -11.24 -5.77
CA THR A 35 -17.41 -12.54 -5.12
C THR A 35 -16.11 -13.26 -5.40
N GLY A 36 -15.29 -13.32 -4.35
CA GLY A 36 -14.11 -14.18 -4.25
C GLY A 36 -12.82 -13.39 -4.21
N THR A 37 -12.41 -12.87 -3.04
CA THR A 37 -11.32 -11.89 -3.08
C THR A 37 -10.38 -11.92 -1.88
N THR A 38 -10.05 -13.02 -1.19
CA THR A 38 -8.85 -12.95 -0.33
C THR A 38 -7.60 -12.82 -1.20
N VAL A 39 -7.43 -13.73 -2.17
CA VAL A 39 -6.33 -13.63 -3.15
C VAL A 39 -6.52 -12.41 -4.08
N GLY A 40 -7.76 -12.13 -4.49
CA GLY A 40 -8.08 -10.97 -5.32
C GLY A 40 -7.76 -9.64 -4.63
N THR A 41 -8.21 -9.43 -3.38
CA THR A 41 -7.92 -8.17 -2.67
C THR A 41 -6.47 -8.05 -2.26
N GLU A 42 -5.77 -9.14 -1.94
CA GLU A 42 -4.34 -9.06 -1.62
C GLU A 42 -3.51 -8.64 -2.85
N ILE A 43 -3.87 -9.12 -4.04
CA ILE A 43 -3.27 -8.66 -5.30
C ILE A 43 -3.57 -7.18 -5.53
N ASP A 44 -4.82 -6.77 -5.34
CA ASP A 44 -5.23 -5.37 -5.49
C ASP A 44 -4.49 -4.44 -4.49
N ASP A 45 -4.39 -4.84 -3.22
CA ASP A 45 -3.71 -4.09 -2.17
C ASP A 45 -2.21 -3.96 -2.41
N SER A 46 -1.57 -5.00 -2.97
CA SER A 46 -0.16 -4.94 -3.34
C SER A 46 0.08 -3.96 -4.49
N ILE A 47 -0.83 -3.90 -5.47
CA ILE A 47 -0.80 -2.92 -6.56
C ILE A 47 -1.02 -1.51 -6.01
N ILE A 48 -2.02 -1.31 -5.14
CA ILE A 48 -2.27 -0.02 -4.47
C ILE A 48 -1.03 0.42 -3.69
N THR A 49 -0.48 -0.46 -2.85
CA THR A 49 0.74 -0.20 -2.07
C THR A 49 1.90 0.22 -2.97
N THR A 50 2.11 -0.51 -4.08
CA THR A 50 3.18 -0.22 -5.03
C THR A 50 2.97 1.12 -5.73
N LYS A 51 1.74 1.44 -6.16
CA LYS A 51 1.40 2.74 -6.75
C LYS A 51 1.64 3.88 -5.76
N VAL A 52 1.18 3.75 -4.51
CA VAL A 52 1.39 4.74 -3.44
C VAL A 52 2.89 4.94 -3.19
N LYS A 53 3.64 3.86 -2.93
CA LYS A 53 5.10 3.94 -2.71
C LYS A 53 5.80 4.61 -3.89
N SER A 54 5.43 4.26 -5.12
CA SER A 54 6.03 4.86 -6.33
C SER A 54 5.75 6.36 -6.43
N LYS A 55 4.52 6.81 -6.15
CA LYS A 55 4.19 8.24 -6.16
C LYS A 55 4.95 9.01 -5.07
N LEU A 56 4.96 8.50 -3.83
CA LEU A 56 5.69 9.13 -2.72
C LEU A 56 7.20 9.20 -2.97
N LEU A 57 7.79 8.17 -3.61
CA LEU A 57 9.21 8.17 -3.97
C LEU A 57 9.55 9.12 -5.13
N ALA A 58 8.59 9.39 -6.01
CA ALA A 58 8.75 10.33 -7.12
C ALA A 58 8.55 11.79 -6.68
N ASP A 59 7.93 12.00 -5.52
CA ASP A 59 7.59 13.31 -4.99
C ASP A 59 8.81 14.02 -4.37
N GLN A 60 9.18 15.20 -4.87
CA GLN A 60 10.40 15.88 -4.42
C GLN A 60 10.34 16.37 -2.96
N ASP A 61 9.14 16.65 -2.45
CA ASP A 61 8.95 17.17 -1.11
C ASP A 61 8.87 16.05 -0.06
N ILE A 62 8.74 14.79 -0.50
CA ILE A 62 8.58 13.59 0.34
C ILE A 62 9.70 12.53 0.08
N LYS A 63 10.47 12.68 -1.00
CA LYS A 63 11.51 11.71 -1.36
C LYS A 63 12.62 11.66 -0.30
N GLY A 64 12.88 10.45 0.19
CA GLY A 64 13.98 10.17 1.12
C GLY A 64 13.59 10.13 2.60
N PHE A 65 12.32 10.28 2.93
CA PHE A 65 11.82 10.03 4.29
C PHE A 65 11.51 8.56 4.53
N ASP A 66 11.61 8.14 5.78
CA ASP A 66 11.32 6.78 6.23
C ASP A 66 9.80 6.55 6.36
N LEU A 67 9.06 6.83 5.28
CA LEU A 67 7.64 6.52 5.20
C LEU A 67 7.41 5.04 4.86
N LYS A 68 6.41 4.47 5.52
CA LYS A 68 5.93 3.11 5.32
C LYS A 68 4.47 3.15 4.93
N VAL A 69 4.11 2.18 4.08
CA VAL A 69 2.82 2.13 3.39
C VAL A 69 2.39 0.68 3.41
N GLU A 70 1.33 0.43 4.15
CA GLU A 70 0.69 -0.86 4.33
C GLU A 70 -0.76 -0.72 3.87
N THR A 71 -1.24 -1.63 3.03
CA THR A 71 -2.61 -1.57 2.51
C THR A 71 -3.35 -2.85 2.85
N HIS A 72 -4.60 -2.73 3.29
CA HIS A 72 -5.50 -3.85 3.48
C HIS A 72 -6.93 -3.50 3.06
N LYS A 73 -7.48 -4.23 2.10
CA LYS A 73 -8.82 -4.03 1.51
C LYS A 73 -9.06 -2.61 0.99
N GLY A 74 -8.01 -1.94 0.51
CA GLY A 74 -8.01 -0.55 0.08
C GLY A 74 -7.85 0.50 1.20
N ASP A 75 -7.76 0.09 2.47
CA ASP A 75 -7.40 0.98 3.56
C ASP A 75 -5.88 1.08 3.65
N VAL A 76 -5.34 2.28 3.45
CA VAL A 76 -3.89 2.54 3.49
C VAL A 76 -3.53 3.08 4.86
N LEU A 77 -2.64 2.38 5.55
CA LEU A 77 -1.95 2.88 6.74
C LEU A 77 -0.64 3.54 6.28
N LEU A 78 -0.51 4.85 6.57
CA LEU A 78 0.70 5.61 6.31
C LEU A 78 1.41 5.85 7.64
N SER A 79 2.67 5.46 7.74
CA SER A 79 3.47 5.59 8.97
C SER A 79 4.89 6.04 8.64
N GLY A 80 5.66 6.40 9.66
CA GLY A 80 7.02 6.91 9.54
C GLY A 80 7.20 8.29 10.14
N PHE A 81 8.36 8.90 9.86
CA PHE A 81 8.72 10.21 10.42
C PHE A 81 9.10 11.22 9.33
N VAL A 82 8.59 12.44 9.45
CA VAL A 82 8.89 13.57 8.56
C VAL A 82 9.30 14.80 9.37
N ASP A 83 9.83 15.83 8.69
CA ASP A 83 10.44 16.98 9.37
C ASP A 83 9.41 18.07 9.71
N ASN A 84 8.28 18.14 9.00
CA ASN A 84 7.26 19.16 9.23
C ASN A 84 5.84 18.71 8.82
N GLN A 85 4.83 19.47 9.26
CA GLN A 85 3.43 19.16 9.02
C GLN A 85 3.05 19.21 7.54
N ALA A 86 3.64 20.11 6.75
CA ALA A 86 3.32 20.21 5.33
C ALA A 86 3.67 18.92 4.57
N GLN A 87 4.74 18.23 4.98
CA GLN A 87 5.11 16.91 4.44
C GLN A 87 4.08 15.83 4.80
N ILE A 88 3.53 15.84 6.02
CA ILE A 88 2.44 14.93 6.41
C ILE A 88 1.23 15.18 5.50
N ASP A 89 0.81 16.43 5.40
CA ASP A 89 -0.38 16.82 4.63
C ASP A 89 -0.21 16.45 3.14
N HIS A 90 1.00 16.66 2.60
CA HIS A 90 1.33 16.29 1.22
C HIS A 90 1.33 14.77 1.03
N ALA A 91 1.90 13.99 1.95
CA ALA A 91 1.92 12.54 1.85
C ALA A 91 0.51 11.93 1.90
N ILE A 92 -0.37 12.50 2.73
CA ILE A 92 -1.79 12.14 2.76
C ILE A 92 -2.45 12.46 1.41
N MET A 93 -2.22 13.65 0.86
CA MET A 93 -2.78 14.09 -0.42
C MET A 93 -2.35 13.17 -1.57
N VAL A 94 -1.05 12.89 -1.67
CA VAL A 94 -0.49 12.00 -2.69
C VAL A 94 -1.08 10.61 -2.56
N THR A 95 -1.19 10.08 -1.34
CA THR A 95 -1.77 8.75 -1.08
C THR A 95 -3.24 8.69 -1.49
N ARG A 96 -4.05 9.68 -1.11
CA ARG A 96 -5.47 9.77 -1.51
C ARG A 96 -5.69 9.87 -3.02
N SER A 97 -4.71 10.39 -3.77
CA SER A 97 -4.79 10.50 -5.23
C SER A 97 -4.60 9.17 -5.97
N VAL A 98 -4.26 8.09 -5.25
CA VAL A 98 -4.02 6.78 -5.87
C VAL A 98 -5.33 6.03 -6.02
N GLU A 99 -5.60 5.60 -7.25
CA GLU A 99 -6.75 4.75 -7.56
C GLU A 99 -6.74 3.45 -6.73
N GLY A 100 -7.90 3.12 -6.16
CA GLY A 100 -8.09 1.94 -5.30
C GLY A 100 -7.96 2.24 -3.81
N VAL A 101 -7.37 3.39 -3.43
CA VAL A 101 -7.35 3.85 -2.03
C VAL A 101 -8.77 4.25 -1.62
N LYS A 102 -9.27 3.61 -0.56
CA LYS A 102 -10.59 3.90 0.02
C LYS A 102 -10.46 4.86 1.20
N ASN A 103 -9.59 4.51 2.14
CA ASN A 103 -9.25 5.33 3.30
C ASN A 103 -7.74 5.47 3.45
N VAL A 104 -7.33 6.55 4.12
CA VAL A 104 -5.95 6.77 4.56
C VAL A 104 -5.95 6.96 6.08
N ASP A 105 -5.41 6.00 6.82
CA ASP A 105 -5.10 6.11 8.25
C ASP A 105 -3.70 6.73 8.38
N ASN A 106 -3.64 8.00 8.75
CA ASN A 106 -2.39 8.73 8.89
C ASN A 106 -1.81 8.56 10.29
N LYS A 107 -0.64 7.91 10.36
CA LYS A 107 0.18 7.70 11.56
C LYS A 107 1.61 8.22 11.41
N VAL A 108 1.83 9.09 10.42
CA VAL A 108 3.12 9.77 10.27
C VAL A 108 3.33 10.72 11.44
N SER A 109 4.52 10.69 12.02
CA SER A 109 4.91 11.54 13.14
C SER A 109 5.96 12.55 12.71
N LEU A 110 6.07 13.66 13.45
CA LEU A 110 7.17 14.59 13.28
C LEU A 110 8.42 14.02 13.94
N LYS A 111 9.58 14.15 13.28
CA LYS A 111 10.86 13.80 13.90
C LYS A 111 11.09 14.66 15.13
N SER A 112 11.68 14.06 16.14
CA SER A 112 12.13 14.82 17.30
C SER A 112 13.34 15.67 16.91
N ASN A 113 13.26 16.98 17.17
CA ASN A 113 14.32 17.97 16.89
C ASN A 113 15.55 17.84 17.81
N ALA A 114 15.72 16.71 18.51
CA ALA A 114 16.97 16.41 19.20
C ALA A 114 18.07 16.34 18.14
N ALA A 115 19.02 17.27 18.20
CA ALA A 115 20.06 17.52 17.20
C ALA A 115 20.52 16.22 16.51
N THR A 116 19.98 15.98 15.30
CA THR A 116 20.22 14.75 14.54
C THR A 116 21.65 14.80 14.02
N THR A 117 22.58 14.35 14.86
CA THR A 117 23.98 14.16 14.47
C THR A 117 24.04 12.91 13.60
N ILE A 118 24.94 12.88 12.60
CA ILE A 118 25.07 11.75 11.67
C ILE A 118 25.20 10.39 12.39
N GLY A 119 25.81 10.37 13.60
CA GLY A 119 25.87 9.17 14.44
C GLY A 119 24.49 8.57 14.79
N VAL A 120 23.52 9.40 15.16
CA VAL A 120 22.19 8.94 15.63
C VAL A 120 21.39 8.25 14.53
N LYS A 121 21.48 8.75 13.28
CA LYS A 121 20.80 8.11 12.15
C LYS A 121 21.40 6.75 11.80
N VAL A 122 22.71 6.58 11.98
CA VAL A 122 23.37 5.29 11.81
C VAL A 122 22.87 4.32 12.89
N ASP A 123 22.75 4.78 14.14
CA ASP A 123 22.23 3.98 15.26
C ASP A 123 20.80 3.50 15.00
N ASP A 124 19.90 4.37 14.51
CA ASP A 124 18.51 4.01 14.22
C ASP A 124 18.36 2.92 13.16
N SER A 125 19.25 2.90 12.15
CA SER A 125 19.22 1.87 11.12
C SER A 125 19.61 0.50 11.66
N ILE A 126 20.52 0.47 12.64
CA ILE A 126 20.91 -0.75 13.36
C ILE A 126 19.78 -1.18 14.30
N VAL A 127 19.17 -0.25 15.04
CA VAL A 127 18.00 -0.56 15.89
C VAL A 127 16.86 -1.12 15.05
N THR A 128 16.53 -0.49 13.92
CA THR A 128 15.50 -0.97 12.98
C THR A 128 15.81 -2.40 12.53
N SER A 129 17.07 -2.66 12.14
CA SER A 129 17.51 -3.98 11.70
C SER A 129 17.39 -5.01 12.82
N LYS A 130 17.84 -4.67 14.04
CA LYS A 130 17.73 -5.55 15.22
C LYS A 130 16.26 -5.87 15.52
N VAL A 131 15.39 -4.87 15.59
CA VAL A 131 13.95 -5.08 15.85
C VAL A 131 13.35 -6.00 14.80
N LYS A 132 13.61 -5.75 13.50
CA LYS A 132 13.11 -6.62 12.42
C LYS A 132 13.65 -8.04 12.54
N SER A 133 14.93 -8.22 12.83
CA SER A 133 15.51 -9.55 13.04
C SER A 133 14.89 -10.27 14.24
N SER A 134 14.63 -9.56 15.33
CA SER A 134 13.97 -10.13 16.51
C SER A 134 12.52 -10.51 16.24
N LEU A 135 11.78 -9.69 15.48
CA LEU A 135 10.42 -10.02 15.04
C LEU A 135 10.39 -11.23 14.10
N LEU A 136 11.37 -11.34 13.19
CA LEU A 136 11.50 -12.49 12.29
C LEU A 136 11.84 -13.79 13.02
N ALA A 137 12.46 -13.71 14.19
CA ALA A 137 12.81 -14.87 15.01
C ALA A 137 11.64 -15.37 15.88
N ASP A 138 10.58 -14.58 16.04
CA ASP A 138 9.39 -14.97 16.81
C ASP A 138 8.45 -15.80 15.90
N PRO A 139 8.20 -17.09 16.24
CA PRO A 139 7.39 -17.98 15.41
C PRO A 139 5.90 -17.59 15.37
N ASP A 140 5.41 -16.83 16.35
CA ASP A 140 4.00 -16.43 16.45
C ASP A 140 3.71 -15.14 15.67
N ILE A 141 4.76 -14.45 15.21
CA ILE A 141 4.66 -13.19 14.46
C ILE A 141 4.92 -13.42 12.97
N LYS A 142 3.97 -12.98 12.14
CA LYS A 142 4.22 -12.83 10.69
C LYS A 142 4.98 -11.53 10.45
N SER A 143 6.29 -11.53 10.69
CA SER A 143 7.08 -10.28 10.67
C SER A 143 7.06 -9.54 9.33
N LEU A 144 6.70 -10.19 8.22
CA LEU A 144 6.55 -9.53 6.91
C LEU A 144 5.32 -8.62 6.84
N ASP A 145 4.31 -8.85 7.69
CA ASP A 145 3.10 -8.01 7.79
C ASP A 145 3.33 -6.77 8.69
N ILE A 146 4.52 -6.66 9.32
CA ILE A 146 4.86 -5.60 10.26
C ILE A 146 5.98 -4.73 9.66
N ALA A 147 5.64 -3.48 9.40
CA ALA A 147 6.61 -2.45 9.11
C ALA A 147 7.18 -1.87 10.40
N VAL A 148 8.49 -1.57 10.35
CA VAL A 148 9.25 -0.99 11.46
C VAL A 148 10.00 0.21 10.93
N VAL A 149 9.85 1.33 11.62
CA VAL A 149 10.62 2.57 11.43
C VAL A 149 11.17 3.01 12.77
N THR A 150 12.38 3.55 12.79
CA THR A 150 13.00 4.07 14.01
C THR A 150 13.49 5.49 13.79
N ASN A 151 13.25 6.38 14.76
CA ASN A 151 13.83 7.71 14.81
C ASN A 151 14.28 8.03 16.24
N ASN A 152 15.57 8.30 16.43
CA ASN A 152 16.20 8.57 17.72
C ASN A 152 15.84 7.53 18.80
N GLY A 153 15.85 6.25 18.42
CA GLY A 153 15.45 5.12 19.27
C GLY A 153 13.95 5.05 19.65
N GLU A 154 13.10 5.91 19.09
CA GLU A 154 11.66 5.70 19.08
C GLU A 154 11.27 4.80 17.90
N VAL A 155 10.75 3.62 18.21
CA VAL A 155 10.35 2.61 17.24
C VAL A 155 8.85 2.73 16.98
N GLN A 156 8.47 2.93 15.73
CA GLN A 156 7.09 2.82 15.29
C GLN A 156 6.85 1.47 14.61
N LEU A 157 5.89 0.71 15.13
CA LEU A 157 5.41 -0.54 14.54
C LEU A 157 4.07 -0.28 13.83
N SER A 158 3.96 -0.67 12.58
CA SER A 158 2.75 -0.49 11.77
C SER A 158 2.47 -1.70 10.88
N GLY A 159 1.22 -1.83 10.44
CA GLY A 159 0.79 -2.92 9.57
C GLY A 159 -0.47 -3.62 10.07
N PHE A 160 -0.84 -4.69 9.36
CA PHE A 160 -2.08 -5.43 9.59
C PHE A 160 -1.75 -6.85 10.02
N VAL A 161 -2.10 -7.21 11.25
CA VAL A 161 -1.85 -8.52 11.85
C VAL A 161 -3.14 -9.29 12.10
N ASN A 162 -3.06 -10.59 12.39
CA ASN A 162 -4.27 -11.44 12.41
C ASN A 162 -5.05 -11.39 13.73
N ASN A 163 -4.41 -11.00 14.83
CA ASN A 163 -5.03 -10.96 16.16
C ASN A 163 -4.24 -10.06 17.12
N GLN A 164 -4.83 -9.81 18.29
CA GLN A 164 -4.21 -8.97 19.33
C GLN A 164 -2.93 -9.60 19.90
N THR A 165 -2.85 -10.93 20.02
CA THR A 165 -1.65 -11.62 20.51
C THR A 165 -0.42 -11.30 19.66
N GLN A 166 -0.57 -11.20 18.33
CA GLN A 166 0.54 -10.79 17.45
C GLN A 166 0.99 -9.34 17.73
N ILE A 167 0.06 -8.44 18.07
CA ILE A 167 0.39 -7.07 18.47
C ILE A 167 1.19 -7.08 19.78
N ASP A 168 0.70 -7.83 20.77
CA ASP A 168 1.31 -7.88 22.10
C ASP A 168 2.73 -8.45 22.02
N HIS A 169 2.92 -9.55 21.28
CA HIS A 169 4.24 -10.13 21.03
C HIS A 169 5.17 -9.16 20.28
N ALA A 170 4.68 -8.50 19.21
CA ALA A 170 5.48 -7.54 18.46
C ALA A 170 5.95 -6.35 19.33
N MET A 171 5.05 -5.85 20.19
CA MET A 171 5.38 -4.80 21.15
C MET A 171 6.43 -5.26 22.17
N ASP A 172 6.28 -6.46 22.72
CA ASP A 172 7.21 -7.04 23.68
C ASP A 172 8.61 -7.23 23.07
N VAL A 173 8.68 -7.77 21.86
CA VAL A 173 9.93 -7.97 21.12
C VAL A 173 10.62 -6.63 20.84
N ALA A 174 9.89 -5.64 20.35
CA ALA A 174 10.45 -4.32 20.07
C ALA A 174 10.98 -3.66 21.35
N ARG A 175 10.22 -3.70 22.45
CA ARG A 175 10.64 -3.10 23.74
C ARG A 175 11.90 -3.71 24.35
N ARG A 176 12.14 -5.01 24.11
CA ARG A 176 13.33 -5.71 24.61
C ARG A 176 14.57 -5.50 23.75
N THR A 177 14.42 -4.88 22.58
CA THR A 177 15.54 -4.68 21.66
C THR A 177 16.43 -3.55 22.16
N GLU A 178 17.74 -3.81 22.20
CA GLU A 178 18.74 -2.82 22.60
C GLU A 178 18.70 -1.57 21.71
N GLY A 179 18.74 -0.39 22.34
CA GLY A 179 18.68 0.91 21.65
C GLY A 179 17.26 1.44 21.43
N VAL A 180 16.22 0.66 21.80
CA VAL A 180 14.84 1.11 21.81
C VAL A 180 14.55 1.88 23.11
N HIS A 181 14.15 3.14 22.98
CA HIS A 181 13.76 4.01 24.10
C HIS A 181 12.24 4.09 24.24
N ASN A 182 11.52 4.16 23.12
CA ASN A 182 10.07 4.22 23.09
C ASN A 182 9.52 3.34 21.96
N VAL A 183 8.31 2.81 22.14
CA VAL A 183 7.61 2.03 21.11
C VAL A 183 6.22 2.61 20.89
N ILE A 184 5.99 3.10 19.68
CA ILE A 184 4.68 3.55 19.19
C ILE A 184 4.02 2.38 18.46
N ASN A 185 2.86 1.95 18.95
CA ASN A 185 2.07 0.89 18.35
C ASN A 185 0.98 1.45 17.44
N GLU A 186 1.11 1.21 16.14
CA GLU A 186 0.10 1.53 15.13
C GLU A 186 -0.37 0.30 14.36
N LEU A 187 -0.13 -0.89 14.91
CA LEU A 187 -0.64 -2.13 14.35
C LEU A 187 -2.17 -2.16 14.40
N ARG A 188 -2.75 -2.85 13.42
CA ARG A 188 -4.19 -3.07 13.29
C ARG A 188 -4.47 -4.55 13.14
N VAL A 189 -5.53 -5.03 13.79
CA VAL A 189 -6.04 -6.38 13.52
C VAL A 189 -6.84 -6.34 12.22
N LYS A 190 -6.55 -7.27 11.29
CA LYS A 190 -7.31 -7.46 10.05
C LYS A 190 -8.79 -7.69 10.40
N LYS A 191 -9.67 -6.89 9.81
CA LYS A 191 -11.12 -7.01 9.97
C LYS A 191 -11.73 -7.87 8.87
#